data_AF-A0A510XSL5-F1
#
_entry.id   AF-A0A510XSL5-F1
#
_cell.length_a   1.000
_cell.length_b   1.000
_cell.length_c   1.000
_cell.angle_alpha   90.00
_cell.angle_beta   90.00
_cell.angle_gamma   90.00
#
_symmetry.space_group_name_H-M   'P 1'
#
loop_
_entity.id
_entity.type
_entity.pdbx_description
1 polymer ?
#
loop_
_entity_poly.entity_id
_entity_poly.type
_entity_poly.pdbx_seq_one_letter_code
_entity_poly.pdbx_strand_id
1 'polypeptide(L)'
;MKKFYIGAALVSVVMFLLWFINKNEVKTLKPPAALVVKNESDLQSPDKNTVITINVPKQKQSKPKPIKKFDQNLANAAEHVAMQYQSALKFPPYSQPLSPLDEDRLKPNQFYPVSSPIGESGNALTVSLAQYRFVYPEDITLNITAQNLGKVSVELANTDTKAEISSKISSANNDAASVTFKGDESYPRNLQLFVEANVAGKTIPVVAQIQYMPPSATLIDFDNAYPLNDNMITTAHLKVAKSGMYRVRANLYSDTTPLAHLVAKKKLTKGSQTLDLKAHWSVLPEGVTNMRLSDFVIERMSPSPGELNSFGNTEITEFEITDFAYDSLQQLPYQANEQERMSLEFLKGLANEGG
;
A
#
# COMPACT_ATOMS: atom_id res chain seq x y z
N MET A 1 -23.14 57.34 12.92
CA MET A 1 -23.07 55.88 12.70
C MET A 1 -24.42 55.22 13.03
N LYS A 2 -25.39 55.28 12.11
CA LYS A 2 -26.68 54.55 12.25
C LYS A 2 -27.47 54.37 10.94
N LYS A 3 -26.91 54.76 9.78
CA LYS A 3 -27.59 54.65 8.47
C LYS A 3 -26.94 53.67 7.48
N PHE A 4 -25.81 53.05 7.85
CA PHE A 4 -25.14 52.04 7.00
C PHE A 4 -25.49 50.58 7.34
N TYR A 5 -26.13 50.32 8.49
CA TYR A 5 -26.51 48.95 8.89
C TYR A 5 -27.89 48.50 8.37
N ILE A 6 -28.70 49.41 7.82
CA ILE A 6 -30.03 49.07 7.29
C ILE A 6 -29.95 48.60 5.82
N GLY A 7 -28.97 49.08 5.05
CA GLY A 7 -28.75 48.63 3.67
C GLY A 7 -28.17 47.21 3.57
N ALA A 8 -27.24 46.86 4.46
CA ALA A 8 -26.62 45.53 4.45
C ALA A 8 -27.57 44.41 4.93
N ALA A 9 -28.51 44.71 5.83
CA ALA A 9 -29.50 43.73 6.29
C ALA A 9 -30.57 43.44 5.21
N LEU A 10 -30.96 44.43 4.40
CA LEU A 10 -31.95 44.25 3.33
C LEU A 10 -31.41 43.45 2.13
N VAL A 11 -30.13 43.61 1.78
CA VAL A 11 -29.50 42.82 0.71
C VAL A 11 -29.31 41.35 1.14
N SER A 12 -29.06 41.10 2.42
CA SER A 12 -28.92 39.74 2.95
C SER A 12 -30.24 38.97 2.99
N VAL A 13 -31.39 39.63 3.21
CA VAL A 13 -32.71 38.96 3.23
C VAL A 13 -33.21 38.67 1.81
N VAL A 14 -32.91 39.53 0.83
CA VAL A 14 -33.29 39.30 -0.58
C VAL A 14 -32.45 38.18 -1.22
N MET A 15 -31.16 38.05 -0.88
CA MET A 15 -30.37 36.89 -1.34
C MET A 15 -30.77 35.58 -0.65
N PHE A 16 -31.25 35.60 0.60
CA PHE A 16 -31.72 34.40 1.29
C PHE A 16 -33.09 33.91 0.77
N LEU A 17 -33.94 34.82 0.28
CA LEU A 17 -35.22 34.47 -0.36
C LEU A 17 -35.06 33.98 -1.81
N LEU A 18 -34.03 34.43 -2.53
CA LEU A 18 -33.73 33.94 -3.89
C LEU A 18 -33.11 32.54 -3.92
N TRP A 19 -32.61 32.05 -2.79
CA TRP A 19 -32.15 30.65 -2.67
C TRP A 19 -33.31 29.67 -2.44
N PHE A 20 -34.48 30.13 -2.01
CA PHE A 20 -35.64 29.28 -1.73
C PHE A 20 -36.63 29.11 -2.89
N ILE A 21 -36.47 29.84 -4.00
CA ILE A 21 -37.44 29.80 -5.13
C ILE A 21 -36.88 29.10 -6.38
N ASN A 22 -35.58 28.74 -6.42
CA ASN A 22 -35.05 27.96 -7.55
C ASN A 22 -35.13 26.45 -7.28
N LYS A 23 -36.38 25.94 -7.20
CA LYS A 23 -36.66 24.50 -7.36
C LYS A 23 -36.47 24.14 -8.84
N ASN A 24 -35.22 23.91 -9.23
CA ASN A 24 -34.95 23.24 -10.48
C ASN A 24 -35.35 21.77 -10.36
N GLU A 25 -36.25 21.38 -11.24
CA GLU A 25 -36.80 20.05 -11.41
C GLU A 25 -35.68 19.00 -11.50
N VAL A 26 -35.55 18.21 -10.44
CA VAL A 26 -34.94 16.90 -10.55
C VAL A 26 -35.91 16.05 -11.36
N LYS A 27 -35.59 15.83 -12.64
CA LYS A 27 -36.18 14.72 -13.40
C LYS A 27 -35.82 13.44 -12.65
N THR A 28 -36.79 12.95 -11.89
CA THR A 28 -36.76 11.64 -11.24
C THR A 28 -36.67 10.59 -12.34
N LEU A 29 -35.48 9.99 -12.49
CA LEU A 29 -35.34 8.73 -13.20
C LEU A 29 -36.16 7.70 -12.42
N LYS A 30 -37.23 7.20 -13.05
CA LYS A 30 -38.07 6.13 -12.51
C LYS A 30 -37.19 4.93 -12.16
N PRO A 31 -37.32 4.36 -10.94
CA PRO A 31 -36.72 3.06 -10.66
C PRO A 31 -37.34 2.02 -11.62
N PRO A 32 -36.56 1.07 -12.18
CA PRO A 32 -37.15 -0.05 -12.89
C PRO A 32 -38.09 -0.79 -11.95
N ALA A 33 -39.27 -1.15 -12.48
CA ALA A 33 -40.35 -1.76 -11.74
C ALA A 33 -39.87 -3.00 -10.98
N ALA A 34 -40.14 -3.01 -9.67
CA ALA A 34 -40.12 -4.22 -8.88
C ALA A 34 -41.10 -5.21 -9.53
N LEU A 35 -40.60 -6.40 -9.88
CA LEU A 35 -41.48 -7.52 -10.20
C LEU A 35 -42.28 -7.85 -8.92
N VAL A 36 -43.58 -7.62 -9.02
CA VAL A 36 -44.58 -7.97 -8.02
C VAL A 36 -44.58 -9.49 -7.89
N VAL A 37 -44.02 -10.00 -6.79
CA VAL A 37 -44.28 -11.37 -6.34
C VAL A 37 -45.67 -11.35 -5.71
N LYS A 38 -46.66 -11.84 -6.46
CA LYS A 38 -47.99 -12.11 -5.95
C LYS A 38 -47.91 -13.37 -5.09
N ASN A 39 -48.05 -13.22 -3.78
CA ASN A 39 -48.41 -14.33 -2.91
C ASN A 39 -49.88 -14.68 -3.17
N GLU A 40 -50.14 -15.90 -3.62
CA GLU A 40 -51.34 -16.64 -3.28
C GLU A 40 -50.89 -18.09 -2.96
N SER A 41 -51.08 -18.41 -1.69
CA SER A 41 -50.94 -19.68 -1.01
C SER A 41 -51.84 -20.75 -1.60
N ASP A 42 -51.31 -21.93 -1.89
CA ASP A 42 -51.73 -23.16 -1.20
C ASP A 42 -50.77 -24.34 -1.43
N LEU A 43 -50.38 -24.94 -0.30
CA LEU A 43 -50.15 -26.36 -0.05
C LEU A 43 -48.96 -27.15 -0.67
N GLN A 44 -48.19 -27.71 0.29
CA GLN A 44 -47.50 -29.01 0.33
C GLN A 44 -46.01 -29.09 -0.06
N SER A 45 -45.18 -29.37 0.96
CA SER A 45 -43.84 -29.97 0.85
C SER A 45 -43.89 -31.28 0.04
N PRO A 46 -42.87 -31.60 -0.78
CA PRO A 46 -41.77 -32.45 -0.27
C PRO A 46 -40.38 -32.25 -0.93
N ASP A 47 -39.36 -32.54 -0.13
CA ASP A 47 -38.19 -33.41 -0.38
C ASP A 47 -37.51 -33.57 -1.77
N LYS A 48 -36.17 -33.54 -1.73
CA LYS A 48 -35.14 -34.16 -2.62
C LYS A 48 -34.85 -33.59 -4.02
N ASN A 49 -33.56 -33.24 -4.19
CA ASN A 49 -32.72 -33.29 -5.39
C ASN A 49 -33.40 -33.27 -6.76
N THR A 50 -33.38 -32.11 -7.41
CA THR A 50 -33.49 -32.03 -8.88
C THR A 50 -32.26 -31.33 -9.44
N VAL A 51 -31.30 -32.15 -9.88
CA VAL A 51 -30.17 -31.73 -10.71
C VAL A 51 -30.72 -31.33 -12.08
N ILE A 52 -30.34 -30.15 -12.57
CA ILE A 52 -30.63 -29.71 -13.93
C ILE A 52 -29.70 -30.47 -14.88
N THR A 53 -30.26 -31.39 -15.68
CA THR A 53 -29.50 -32.16 -16.68
C THR A 53 -29.19 -31.28 -17.90
N ILE A 54 -27.93 -30.90 -18.09
CA ILE A 54 -27.44 -30.26 -19.31
C ILE A 54 -27.10 -31.37 -20.32
N ASN A 55 -27.81 -31.42 -21.44
CA ASN A 55 -27.57 -32.39 -22.50
C ASN A 55 -26.46 -31.88 -23.43
N VAL A 56 -25.23 -32.35 -23.24
CA VAL A 56 -24.07 -31.97 -24.07
C VAL A 56 -23.97 -32.91 -25.29
N PRO A 57 -23.86 -32.40 -26.53
CA PRO A 57 -23.69 -33.24 -27.71
C PRO A 57 -22.38 -34.06 -27.64
N LYS A 58 -22.46 -35.37 -27.96
CA LYS A 58 -21.29 -36.27 -28.09
C LYS A 58 -20.30 -35.73 -29.12
N GLN A 59 -19.22 -35.12 -28.67
CA GLN A 59 -18.05 -34.83 -29.50
C GLN A 59 -17.24 -36.11 -29.73
N LYS A 60 -16.93 -36.38 -31.00
CA LYS A 60 -15.98 -37.41 -31.43
C LYS A 60 -14.62 -37.17 -30.76
N GLN A 61 -14.06 -38.23 -30.16
CA GLN A 61 -12.74 -38.24 -29.55
C GLN A 61 -11.68 -37.75 -30.55
N SER A 62 -11.10 -36.58 -30.26
CA SER A 62 -9.86 -36.14 -30.87
C SER A 62 -8.68 -36.70 -30.06
N LYS A 63 -7.61 -37.08 -30.75
CA LYS A 63 -6.39 -37.65 -30.15
C LYS A 63 -5.82 -36.73 -29.07
N PRO A 64 -5.30 -37.27 -27.94
CA PRO A 64 -4.82 -36.46 -26.83
C PRO A 64 -3.59 -35.64 -27.24
N LYS A 65 -3.70 -34.31 -27.09
CA LYS A 65 -2.55 -33.40 -27.03
C LYS A 65 -1.91 -33.49 -25.64
N PRO A 66 -0.60 -33.21 -25.48
CA PRO A 66 0.12 -33.44 -24.23
C PRO A 66 -0.28 -32.41 -23.17
N ILE A 67 -1.19 -32.78 -22.25
CA ILE A 67 -1.68 -31.92 -21.15
C ILE A 67 -0.88 -32.13 -19.84
N LYS A 68 -0.03 -33.16 -19.74
CA LYS A 68 0.60 -33.56 -18.45
C LYS A 68 1.64 -32.59 -17.86
N LYS A 69 2.28 -31.73 -18.64
CA LYS A 69 3.37 -30.86 -18.12
C LYS A 69 2.89 -29.60 -17.39
N PHE A 70 1.73 -29.06 -17.78
CA PHE A 70 1.18 -27.85 -17.15
C PHE A 70 0.66 -28.14 -15.74
N ASP A 71 0.04 -29.31 -15.57
CA ASP A 71 -0.48 -29.80 -14.30
C ASP A 71 0.64 -30.01 -13.26
N GLN A 72 1.73 -30.65 -13.69
CA GLN A 72 2.92 -30.88 -12.84
C GLN A 72 3.62 -29.58 -12.42
N ASN A 73 3.74 -28.59 -13.30
CA ASN A 73 4.33 -27.31 -12.93
C ASN A 73 3.47 -26.54 -11.91
N LEU A 74 2.15 -26.62 -12.04
CA LEU A 74 1.22 -26.02 -11.08
C LEU A 74 1.26 -26.74 -9.73
N ALA A 75 1.28 -28.08 -9.73
CA ALA A 75 1.41 -28.89 -8.53
C ALA A 75 2.72 -28.58 -7.78
N ASN A 76 3.86 -28.54 -8.49
CA ASN A 76 5.15 -28.18 -7.90
C ASN A 76 5.14 -26.75 -7.33
N ALA A 77 4.56 -25.78 -8.05
CA ALA A 77 4.42 -24.41 -7.55
C ALA A 77 3.55 -24.36 -6.29
N ALA A 78 2.42 -25.09 -6.27
CA ALA A 78 1.55 -25.19 -5.12
C ALA A 78 2.24 -25.87 -3.92
N GLU A 79 3.07 -26.90 -4.16
CA GLU A 79 3.87 -27.55 -3.13
C GLU A 79 4.85 -26.57 -2.49
N HIS A 80 5.58 -25.80 -3.30
CA HIS A 80 6.49 -24.76 -2.82
C HIS A 80 5.76 -23.70 -2.00
N VAL A 81 4.60 -23.22 -2.46
CA VAL A 81 3.79 -22.24 -1.74
C VAL A 81 3.26 -22.84 -0.42
N ALA A 82 2.80 -24.09 -0.42
CA ALA A 82 2.30 -24.78 0.77
C ALA A 82 3.41 -24.97 1.82
N MET A 83 4.62 -25.35 1.40
CA MET A 83 5.78 -25.48 2.29
C MET A 83 6.15 -24.13 2.91
N GLN A 84 6.20 -23.06 2.11
CA GLN A 84 6.50 -21.72 2.60
C GLN A 84 5.41 -21.23 3.57
N TYR A 85 4.14 -21.43 3.23
CA TYR A 85 3.02 -21.06 4.08
C TYR A 85 3.03 -21.84 5.40
N GLN A 86 3.27 -23.15 5.37
CA GLN A 86 3.39 -23.96 6.58
C GLN A 86 4.54 -23.50 7.49
N SER A 87 5.67 -23.09 6.92
CA SER A 87 6.78 -22.53 7.69
C SER A 87 6.40 -21.20 8.35
N ALA A 88 5.68 -20.34 7.62
CA ALA A 88 5.22 -19.05 8.14
C ALA A 88 4.19 -19.19 9.28
N LEU A 89 3.33 -20.22 9.24
CA LEU A 89 2.33 -20.50 10.28
C LEU A 89 2.91 -20.88 11.65
N LYS A 90 4.23 -21.06 11.76
CA LYS A 90 4.90 -21.17 13.07
C LYS A 90 4.91 -19.85 13.85
N PHE A 91 4.61 -18.74 13.17
CA PHE A 91 4.63 -17.40 13.72
C PHE A 91 3.28 -16.72 13.48
N PRO A 92 2.82 -15.85 14.40
CA PRO A 92 1.59 -15.13 14.19
C PRO A 92 1.71 -14.14 13.02
N PRO A 93 0.62 -13.89 12.26
CA PRO A 93 0.66 -13.03 11.07
C PRO A 93 1.01 -11.55 11.38
N TYR A 94 0.90 -11.12 12.64
CA TYR A 94 1.27 -9.78 13.08
C TYR A 94 2.76 -9.64 13.46
N SER A 95 3.51 -10.74 13.55
CA SER A 95 4.90 -10.78 14.01
C SER A 95 5.65 -11.91 13.28
N GLN A 96 6.04 -11.64 12.04
CA GLN A 96 6.77 -12.60 11.19
C GLN A 96 8.27 -12.35 11.31
N PRO A 97 9.14 -13.39 11.37
CA PRO A 97 10.58 -13.18 11.39
C PRO A 97 11.03 -12.45 10.12
N LEU A 98 12.07 -11.63 10.25
CA LEU A 98 12.78 -11.05 9.11
C LEU A 98 14.19 -11.61 9.02
N SER A 99 14.68 -11.71 7.79
CA SER A 99 16.06 -11.89 7.45
C SER A 99 16.58 -10.67 6.67
N PRO A 100 17.91 -10.47 6.61
CA PRO A 100 18.50 -9.46 5.74
C PRO A 100 18.19 -9.62 4.24
N LEU A 101 17.66 -10.78 3.83
CA LEU A 101 17.31 -11.09 2.44
C LEU A 101 15.88 -10.66 2.09
N ASP A 102 15.05 -10.28 3.06
CA ASP A 102 13.65 -9.87 2.86
C ASP A 102 13.54 -8.41 2.42
N GLU A 103 14.18 -8.06 1.29
CA GLU A 103 14.29 -6.69 0.79
C GLU A 103 12.93 -6.01 0.58
N ASP A 104 11.90 -6.76 0.18
CA ASP A 104 10.55 -6.23 -0.05
C ASP A 104 9.91 -5.68 1.24
N ARG A 105 10.26 -6.26 2.39
CA ARG A 105 9.79 -5.84 3.72
C ARG A 105 10.72 -4.83 4.36
N LEU A 106 12.03 -4.94 4.11
CA LEU A 106 13.03 -3.99 4.59
C LEU A 106 12.96 -2.65 3.87
N LYS A 107 12.62 -2.65 2.58
CA LYS A 107 12.64 -1.47 1.72
C LYS A 107 11.31 -1.29 0.94
N PRO A 108 10.15 -1.20 1.65
CA PRO A 108 8.83 -1.29 1.03
C PRO A 108 8.47 -0.10 0.12
N ASN A 109 9.24 0.99 0.15
CA ASN A 109 9.04 2.20 -0.65
C ASN A 109 10.23 2.53 -1.57
N GLN A 110 11.17 1.60 -1.78
CA GLN A 110 12.35 1.84 -2.59
C GLN A 110 11.97 2.15 -4.04
N PHE A 111 12.68 3.12 -4.62
CA PHE A 111 12.67 3.36 -6.05
C PHE A 111 13.73 2.50 -6.73
N TYR A 112 13.35 1.81 -7.81
CA TYR A 112 14.30 1.11 -8.67
C TYR A 112 14.79 2.07 -9.75
N PRO A 113 16.10 2.38 -9.82
CA PRO A 113 16.64 3.31 -10.81
C PRO A 113 16.27 2.92 -12.24
N VAL A 114 15.87 3.92 -13.03
CA VAL A 114 15.56 3.74 -14.45
C VAL A 114 16.73 4.24 -15.29
N SER A 115 17.07 3.51 -16.35
CA SER A 115 18.22 3.82 -17.19
C SER A 115 17.88 3.79 -18.67
N SER A 116 18.48 4.70 -19.44
CA SER A 116 18.40 4.72 -20.90
C SER A 116 19.79 4.52 -21.49
N PRO A 117 19.98 3.56 -22.40
CA PRO A 117 21.30 3.25 -22.96
C PRO A 117 21.83 4.40 -23.84
N ILE A 118 23.13 4.63 -23.76
CA ILE A 118 23.84 5.62 -24.56
C ILE A 118 24.63 4.88 -25.65
N GLY A 119 23.97 4.62 -26.79
CA GLY A 119 24.57 3.83 -27.87
C GLY A 119 24.77 2.36 -27.47
N GLU A 120 25.82 1.71 -28.00
CA GLU A 120 26.07 0.27 -27.86
C GLU A 120 27.16 -0.08 -26.84
N SER A 121 27.81 0.90 -26.21
CA SER A 121 28.99 0.69 -25.35
C SER A 121 28.67 0.23 -23.92
N GLY A 122 27.39 0.00 -23.59
CA GLY A 122 26.94 -0.36 -22.24
C GLY A 122 26.83 0.82 -21.25
N ASN A 123 27.19 2.04 -21.67
CA ASN A 123 26.96 3.25 -20.88
C ASN A 123 25.46 3.60 -20.83
N ALA A 124 24.98 4.16 -19.73
CA ALA A 124 23.59 4.57 -19.59
C ALA A 124 23.44 5.89 -18.83
N LEU A 125 22.38 6.62 -19.16
CA LEU A 125 21.85 7.71 -18.34
C LEU A 125 20.93 7.09 -17.31
N THR A 126 21.27 7.22 -16.03
CA THR A 126 20.50 6.64 -14.91
C THR A 126 19.85 7.73 -14.09
N VAL A 127 18.55 7.58 -13.84
CA VAL A 127 17.75 8.42 -12.96
C VAL A 127 17.34 7.59 -11.74
N SER A 128 17.59 8.13 -10.56
CA SER A 128 17.25 7.51 -9.28
C SER A 128 16.57 8.52 -8.36
N LEU A 129 15.74 8.01 -7.46
CA LEU A 129 15.09 8.74 -6.38
C LEU A 129 15.26 7.97 -5.08
N ALA A 130 15.07 8.62 -3.94
CA ALA A 130 15.09 7.93 -2.64
C ALA A 130 13.94 6.91 -2.52
N GLN A 131 12.78 7.22 -3.09
CA GLN A 131 11.56 6.43 -2.95
C GLN A 131 10.61 6.63 -4.13
N TYR A 132 9.64 5.73 -4.26
CA TYR A 132 8.68 5.78 -5.37
C TYR A 132 7.33 6.41 -4.99
N ARG A 133 6.93 6.36 -3.71
CA ARG A 133 5.75 7.09 -3.19
C ARG A 133 6.23 8.20 -2.30
N PHE A 134 5.72 9.40 -2.56
CA PHE A 134 5.94 10.59 -1.76
C PHE A 134 4.63 11.00 -1.09
N VAL A 135 4.76 11.56 0.10
CA VAL A 135 3.62 12.06 0.87
C VAL A 135 3.87 13.53 1.19
N TYR A 136 2.91 14.40 0.86
CA TYR A 136 3.03 15.84 1.16
C TYR A 136 3.33 16.05 2.66
N PRO A 137 4.31 16.91 3.03
CA PRO A 137 4.97 17.94 2.21
C PRO A 137 6.34 17.55 1.64
N GLU A 138 6.63 16.27 1.41
CA GLU A 138 7.93 15.83 0.91
C GLU A 138 8.31 16.45 -0.44
N ASP A 139 9.58 16.86 -0.55
CA ASP A 139 10.16 17.29 -1.81
C ASP A 139 10.51 16.07 -2.69
N ILE A 140 10.36 16.23 -4.01
CA ILE A 140 10.75 15.20 -4.99
C ILE A 140 12.15 15.54 -5.48
N THR A 141 13.15 14.79 -5.03
CA THR A 141 14.55 14.96 -5.47
C THR A 141 15.00 13.80 -6.36
N LEU A 142 15.47 14.14 -7.56
CA LEU A 142 16.03 13.23 -8.53
C LEU A 142 17.55 13.33 -8.52
N ASN A 143 18.21 12.19 -8.64
CA ASN A 143 19.64 12.10 -8.94
C ASN A 143 19.81 11.50 -10.33
N ILE A 144 20.46 12.26 -11.22
CA ILE A 144 20.73 11.90 -12.60
C ILE A 144 22.24 11.70 -12.76
N THR A 145 22.65 10.57 -13.34
CA THR A 145 24.07 10.24 -13.51
C THR A 145 24.33 9.69 -14.91
N ALA A 146 25.43 10.11 -15.54
CA ALA A 146 25.96 9.55 -16.78
C ALA A 146 27.39 10.03 -17.00
N GLN A 147 28.22 9.24 -17.69
CA GLN A 147 29.55 9.70 -18.09
C GLN A 147 29.45 10.83 -19.14
N ASN A 148 30.20 11.93 -18.96
CA ASN A 148 30.12 13.15 -19.76
C ASN A 148 28.72 13.80 -19.73
N LEU A 149 28.07 13.79 -18.57
CA LEU A 149 26.79 14.45 -18.39
C LEU A 149 26.97 15.97 -18.48
N GLY A 150 26.12 16.61 -19.26
CA GLY A 150 26.07 18.06 -19.42
C GLY A 150 24.82 18.66 -18.78
N LYS A 151 24.06 19.40 -19.58
CA LYS A 151 22.80 20.01 -19.17
C LYS A 151 21.70 18.96 -19.04
N VAL A 152 20.88 19.09 -18.00
CA VAL A 152 19.70 18.25 -17.76
C VAL A 152 18.46 19.13 -17.68
N SER A 153 17.40 18.74 -18.38
CA SER A 153 16.05 19.29 -18.23
C SER A 153 15.16 18.21 -17.63
N VAL A 154 14.37 18.56 -16.63
CA VAL A 154 13.41 17.66 -15.99
C VAL A 154 12.05 18.32 -16.01
N GLU A 155 11.09 17.66 -16.63
CA GLU A 155 9.68 18.01 -16.62
C GLU A 155 8.93 17.10 -15.65
N LEU A 156 8.15 17.71 -14.76
CA LEU A 156 7.18 17.05 -13.90
C LEU A 156 5.80 17.21 -14.54
N ALA A 157 5.14 16.09 -14.84
CA ALA A 157 3.85 16.07 -15.52
C ALA A 157 2.86 15.12 -14.83
N ASN A 158 1.57 15.33 -15.08
CA ASN A 158 0.53 14.38 -14.72
C ASN A 158 0.63 13.14 -15.63
N THR A 159 0.69 11.94 -15.05
CA THR A 159 0.82 10.70 -15.83
C THR A 159 -0.37 10.43 -16.74
N ASP A 160 -1.58 10.78 -16.29
CA ASP A 160 -2.84 10.44 -16.96
C ASP A 160 -3.16 11.44 -18.08
N THR A 161 -3.01 12.74 -17.81
CA THR A 161 -3.33 13.80 -18.79
C THR A 161 -2.15 14.23 -19.64
N LYS A 162 -0.92 13.86 -19.27
CA LYS A 162 0.34 14.36 -19.84
C LYS A 162 0.51 15.88 -19.74
N ALA A 163 -0.28 16.55 -18.92
CA ALA A 163 -0.14 17.99 -18.70
C ALA A 163 1.12 18.26 -17.87
N GLU A 164 1.98 19.14 -18.39
CA GLU A 164 3.12 19.68 -17.66
C GLU A 164 2.63 20.42 -16.41
N ILE A 165 3.27 20.15 -15.28
CA ILE A 165 3.04 20.82 -14.00
C ILE A 165 4.16 21.82 -13.75
N SER A 166 5.42 21.42 -13.99
CA SER A 166 6.59 22.25 -13.79
C SER A 166 7.79 21.68 -14.53
N SER A 167 8.72 22.52 -14.96
CA SER A 167 10.01 22.11 -15.51
C SER A 167 11.16 22.81 -14.81
N LYS A 168 12.29 22.11 -14.72
CA LYS A 168 13.54 22.62 -14.14
C LYS A 168 14.73 22.20 -14.99
N ILE A 169 15.73 23.07 -15.01
CA ILE A 169 16.98 22.85 -15.71
C ILE A 169 18.10 22.86 -14.68
N SER A 170 19.04 21.93 -14.84
CA SER A 170 20.26 21.85 -14.05
C SER A 170 21.44 21.56 -14.97
N SER A 171 22.65 21.84 -14.48
CA SER A 171 23.90 21.46 -15.16
C SER A 171 24.62 20.45 -14.29
N ALA A 172 25.19 19.44 -14.91
CA ALA A 172 25.94 18.44 -14.18
C ALA A 172 27.22 18.99 -13.55
N ASN A 173 27.59 18.39 -12.43
CA ASN A 173 28.85 18.53 -11.74
C ASN A 173 29.41 17.12 -11.52
N ASN A 174 30.60 16.85 -12.06
CA ASN A 174 31.26 15.53 -11.99
C ASN A 174 30.33 14.38 -12.40
N ASP A 175 29.79 14.43 -13.63
CA ASP A 175 28.94 13.38 -14.22
C ASP A 175 27.60 13.12 -13.49
N ALA A 176 27.22 14.00 -12.56
CA ALA A 176 25.98 13.92 -11.79
C ALA A 176 25.23 15.26 -11.78
N ALA A 177 23.90 15.19 -11.78
CA ALA A 177 23.03 16.34 -11.56
C ALA A 177 21.93 15.98 -10.56
N SER A 178 21.52 16.94 -9.75
CA SER A 178 20.37 16.82 -8.86
C SER A 178 19.32 17.86 -9.19
N VAL A 179 18.05 17.46 -9.18
CA VAL A 179 16.90 18.33 -9.43
C VAL A 179 15.85 18.06 -8.38
N THR A 180 15.38 19.11 -7.71
CA THR A 180 14.38 19.02 -6.65
C THR A 180 13.13 19.82 -7.02
N PHE A 181 11.95 19.20 -6.95
CA PHE A 181 10.65 19.87 -6.97
C PHE A 181 10.13 19.99 -5.54
N LYS A 182 9.60 21.15 -5.19
CA LYS A 182 9.02 21.37 -3.86
C LYS A 182 7.71 20.63 -3.73
N GLY A 183 7.46 20.04 -2.57
CA GLY A 183 6.21 19.36 -2.28
C GLY A 183 5.01 20.31 -2.43
N ASP A 184 3.97 19.86 -3.14
CA ASP A 184 2.75 20.64 -3.37
C ASP A 184 1.52 19.75 -3.16
N GLU A 185 0.55 20.20 -2.35
CA GLU A 185 -0.67 19.46 -2.04
C GLU A 185 -1.57 19.25 -3.28
N SER A 186 -1.42 20.08 -4.31
CA SER A 186 -2.18 20.01 -5.56
C SER A 186 -1.66 18.97 -6.55
N TYR A 187 -0.50 18.34 -6.30
CA TYR A 187 0.03 17.33 -7.20
C TYR A 187 -0.92 16.14 -7.37
N PRO A 188 -1.17 15.71 -8.62
CA PRO A 188 -1.97 14.51 -8.88
C PRO A 188 -1.26 13.27 -8.35
N ARG A 189 -2.04 12.20 -8.14
CA ARG A 189 -1.51 10.98 -7.53
C ARG A 189 -0.38 10.35 -8.33
N ASN A 190 -0.50 10.31 -9.65
CA ASN A 190 0.47 9.68 -10.53
C ASN A 190 1.25 10.78 -11.25
N LEU A 191 2.54 10.91 -10.93
CA LEU A 191 3.44 11.87 -11.56
C LEU A 191 4.42 11.16 -12.48
N GLN A 192 4.69 11.81 -13.61
CA GLN A 192 5.70 11.40 -14.57
C GLN A 192 6.84 12.42 -14.55
N LEU A 193 8.07 11.92 -14.51
CA LEU A 193 9.29 12.70 -14.61
C LEU A 193 9.91 12.41 -15.96
N PHE A 194 9.87 13.38 -16.87
CA PHE A 194 10.52 13.31 -18.16
C PHE A 194 11.87 14.03 -18.09
N VAL A 195 12.95 13.26 -18.21
CA VAL A 195 14.33 13.76 -18.11
C VAL A 195 14.93 13.76 -19.50
N GLU A 196 15.40 14.92 -19.95
CA GLU A 196 16.25 15.06 -21.13
C GLU A 196 17.63 15.52 -20.69
N ALA A 197 18.65 14.69 -20.91
CA ALA A 197 20.01 15.05 -20.61
C ALA A 197 20.87 15.12 -21.86
N ASN A 198 21.74 16.13 -21.93
CA ASN A 198 22.83 16.15 -22.88
C ASN A 198 23.97 15.27 -22.35
N VAL A 199 24.34 14.24 -23.09
CA VAL A 199 25.47 13.37 -22.79
C VAL A 199 26.39 13.34 -24.01
N ALA A 200 27.61 13.85 -23.86
CA ALA A 200 28.58 14.00 -24.94
C ALA A 200 27.98 14.61 -26.24
N GLY A 201 27.14 15.65 -26.10
CA GLY A 201 26.51 16.34 -27.23
C GLY A 201 25.22 15.68 -27.78
N LYS A 202 24.82 14.51 -27.29
CA LYS A 202 23.56 13.84 -27.67
C LYS A 202 22.49 14.05 -26.60
N THR A 203 21.26 14.29 -27.01
CA THR A 203 20.11 14.36 -26.09
C THR A 203 19.56 12.95 -25.85
N ILE A 204 19.56 12.51 -24.60
CA ILE A 204 19.12 11.20 -24.16
C ILE A 204 17.91 11.37 -23.24
N PRO A 205 16.74 10.81 -23.59
CA PRO A 205 15.56 10.85 -22.74
C PRO A 205 15.52 9.67 -21.76
N VAL A 206 15.02 9.93 -20.55
CA VAL A 206 14.65 8.92 -19.54
C VAL A 206 13.31 9.30 -18.93
N VAL A 207 12.48 8.30 -18.66
CA VAL A 207 11.18 8.50 -18.01
C VAL A 207 11.14 7.74 -16.71
N ALA A 208 10.77 8.43 -15.63
CA ALA A 208 10.40 7.81 -14.35
C ALA A 208 8.94 8.12 -14.02
N GLN A 209 8.31 7.24 -13.24
CA GLN A 209 6.98 7.45 -12.69
C GLN A 209 7.03 7.28 -11.19
N ILE A 210 6.32 8.14 -10.48
CA ILE A 210 6.22 8.14 -9.02
C ILE A 210 4.79 8.41 -8.59
N GLN A 211 4.48 8.13 -7.33
CA GLN A 211 3.22 8.52 -6.72
C GLN A 211 3.42 9.66 -5.73
N TYR A 212 2.45 10.55 -5.64
CA TYR A 212 2.43 11.65 -4.68
C TYR A 212 1.03 11.79 -4.08
N MET A 213 0.90 11.97 -2.77
CA MET A 213 -0.43 12.08 -2.16
C MET A 213 -0.40 12.86 -0.86
N PRO A 214 -1.54 13.44 -0.43
CA PRO A 214 -1.66 13.97 0.92
C PRO A 214 -1.59 12.84 1.97
N PRO A 215 -1.05 13.10 3.17
CA PRO A 215 -0.92 12.11 4.22
C PRO A 215 -2.29 11.65 4.71
N SER A 216 -2.46 10.34 4.86
CA SER A 216 -3.65 9.76 5.50
C SER A 216 -3.59 9.83 7.02
N ALA A 217 -2.39 9.76 7.58
CA ALA A 217 -2.09 9.95 9.01
C ALA A 217 -0.59 10.27 9.17
N THR A 218 -0.20 10.75 10.34
CA THR A 218 1.19 10.98 10.73
C THR A 218 1.51 10.15 11.97
N LEU A 219 2.55 9.32 11.92
CA LEU A 219 3.11 8.66 13.09
C LEU A 219 3.99 9.65 13.86
N ILE A 220 3.65 9.89 15.11
CA ILE A 220 4.31 10.88 15.97
C ILE A 220 5.44 10.20 16.74
N ASP A 221 5.11 9.19 17.56
CA ASP A 221 6.03 8.45 18.41
C ASP A 221 5.41 7.10 18.84
N PHE A 222 6.08 6.45 19.79
CA PHE A 222 5.61 5.24 20.46
C PHE A 222 5.77 5.33 21.98
N ASP A 223 4.96 4.57 22.70
CA ASP A 223 5.26 4.20 24.09
C ASP A 223 6.40 3.17 24.13
N ASN A 224 7.24 3.21 25.18
CA ASN A 224 8.23 2.16 25.40
C ASN A 224 7.54 0.79 25.53
N ALA A 225 8.23 -0.27 25.10
CA ALA A 225 7.62 -1.58 25.01
C ALA A 225 7.46 -2.25 26.37
N TYR A 226 6.40 -3.04 26.53
CA TYR A 226 6.13 -3.80 27.75
C TYR A 226 5.64 -5.21 27.43
N PRO A 227 5.93 -6.21 28.28
CA PRO A 227 5.49 -7.58 28.08
C PRO A 227 4.01 -7.73 28.47
N LEU A 228 3.24 -8.42 27.63
CA LEU A 228 1.86 -8.81 27.90
C LEU A 228 1.61 -10.20 27.32
N ASN A 229 1.44 -11.19 28.20
CA ASN A 229 1.36 -12.61 27.83
C ASN A 229 2.57 -13.03 26.98
N ASP A 230 2.33 -13.60 25.81
CA ASP A 230 3.28 -14.08 24.83
C ASP A 230 3.85 -12.99 23.91
N ASN A 231 3.55 -11.71 24.17
CA ASN A 231 3.87 -10.60 23.29
C ASN A 231 4.59 -9.45 23.99
N MET A 232 5.59 -8.90 23.32
CA MET A 232 6.03 -7.51 23.52
C MET A 232 5.02 -6.58 22.85
N ILE A 233 4.55 -5.56 23.56
CA ILE A 233 3.60 -4.56 23.07
C ILE A 233 4.26 -3.19 23.07
N THR A 234 4.08 -2.43 21.98
CA THR A 234 4.43 -1.01 21.90
C THR A 234 3.30 -0.25 21.20
N THR A 235 2.88 0.86 21.79
CA THR A 235 1.73 1.64 21.34
C THR A 235 2.19 2.75 20.43
N ALA A 236 1.77 2.74 19.17
CA ALA A 236 1.99 3.85 18.24
C ALA A 236 1.01 4.98 18.48
N HIS A 237 1.48 6.23 18.48
CA HIS A 237 0.63 7.42 18.51
C HIS A 237 0.53 8.03 17.12
N LEU A 238 -0.69 8.17 16.63
CA LEU A 238 -0.96 8.67 15.28
C LEU A 238 -1.87 9.90 15.30
N LYS A 239 -1.57 10.87 14.44
CA LYS A 239 -2.50 11.93 14.06
C LYS A 239 -3.17 11.56 12.74
N VAL A 240 -4.42 11.12 12.80
CA VAL A 240 -5.18 10.61 11.66
C VAL A 240 -5.90 11.75 10.94
N ALA A 241 -5.61 11.92 9.64
CA ALA A 241 -6.25 12.96 8.82
C ALA A 241 -7.61 12.51 8.26
N LYS A 242 -7.76 11.21 7.94
CA LYS A 242 -8.97 10.64 7.33
C LYS A 242 -9.38 9.34 8.05
N SER A 243 -10.63 9.22 8.48
CA SER A 243 -11.09 7.96 9.09
C SER A 243 -11.01 6.78 8.12
N GLY A 244 -10.73 5.58 8.61
CA GLY A 244 -10.63 4.38 7.76
C GLY A 244 -10.09 3.15 8.47
N MET A 245 -9.92 2.07 7.71
CA MET A 245 -9.15 0.90 8.16
C MET A 245 -7.67 1.15 7.86
N TYR A 246 -6.85 1.14 8.90
CA TYR A 246 -5.42 1.37 8.80
C TYR A 246 -4.66 0.07 8.94
N ARG A 247 -3.58 -0.06 8.18
CA ARG A 247 -2.51 -1.04 8.37
C ARG A 247 -1.23 -0.26 8.67
N VAL A 248 -0.71 -0.44 9.87
CA VAL A 248 0.59 0.11 10.29
C VAL A 248 1.59 -1.03 10.33
N ARG A 249 2.76 -0.80 9.74
CA ARG A 249 3.87 -1.74 9.70
C ARG A 249 5.13 -1.08 10.23
N ALA A 250 5.96 -1.87 10.88
CA ALA A 250 7.30 -1.50 11.30
C ALA A 250 8.18 -2.75 11.31
N ASN A 251 9.50 -2.56 11.19
CA ASN A 251 10.47 -3.61 11.35
C ASN A 251 11.15 -3.46 12.71
N LEU A 252 11.26 -4.57 13.45
CA LEU A 252 11.94 -4.64 14.74
C LEU A 252 13.38 -5.12 14.52
N TYR A 253 14.32 -4.48 15.20
CA TYR A 253 15.75 -4.77 15.13
C TYR A 253 16.35 -4.96 16.52
N SER A 254 17.38 -5.79 16.60
CA SER A 254 18.39 -5.77 17.66
C SER A 254 19.68 -5.25 17.04
N ASP A 255 20.11 -4.06 17.46
CA ASP A 255 21.17 -3.30 16.78
C ASP A 255 20.87 -3.14 15.28
N THR A 256 21.69 -3.77 14.43
CA THR A 256 21.53 -3.80 12.97
C THR A 256 20.86 -5.07 12.45
N THR A 257 20.61 -6.06 13.32
CA THR A 257 20.01 -7.34 12.93
C THR A 257 18.49 -7.20 12.88
N PRO A 258 17.85 -7.44 11.72
CA PRO A 258 16.40 -7.45 11.65
C PRO A 258 15.87 -8.70 12.38
N LEU A 259 14.85 -8.50 13.21
CA LEU A 259 14.19 -9.55 13.99
C LEU A 259 12.85 -9.91 13.38
N ALA A 260 11.98 -8.92 13.15
CA ALA A 260 10.59 -9.19 12.80
C ALA A 260 9.89 -8.07 12.03
N HIS A 261 8.92 -8.47 11.20
CA HIS A 261 7.95 -7.61 10.53
C HIS A 261 6.72 -7.53 11.41
N LEU A 262 6.44 -6.34 11.93
CA LEU A 262 5.28 -6.10 12.77
C LEU A 262 4.15 -5.52 11.92
N VAL A 263 2.96 -6.08 12.04
CA VAL A 263 1.77 -5.63 11.31
C VAL A 263 0.59 -5.50 12.26
N ALA A 264 0.01 -4.32 12.31
CA ALA A 264 -1.24 -4.09 13.02
C ALA A 264 -2.28 -3.48 12.09
N LYS A 265 -3.54 -3.91 12.29
CA LYS A 265 -4.70 -3.40 11.56
C LYS A 265 -5.72 -2.89 12.56
N LYS A 266 -6.20 -1.66 12.37
CA LYS A 266 -7.22 -1.07 13.24
C LYS A 266 -8.06 -0.07 12.46
N LYS A 267 -9.35 0.01 12.77
CA LYS A 267 -10.19 1.10 12.29
C LYS A 267 -9.91 2.33 13.14
N LEU A 268 -9.46 3.42 12.51
CA LEU A 268 -9.10 4.67 13.19
C LEU A 268 -10.04 5.80 12.76
N THR A 269 -10.39 6.67 13.70
CA THR A 269 -11.12 7.90 13.42
C THR A 269 -10.17 9.08 13.25
N LYS A 270 -10.61 10.15 12.58
CA LYS A 270 -9.86 11.39 12.47
C LYS A 270 -9.48 11.95 13.85
N GLY A 271 -8.26 12.49 13.98
CA GLY A 271 -7.71 13.04 15.21
C GLY A 271 -6.59 12.20 15.81
N SER A 272 -6.26 12.41 17.08
CA SER A 272 -5.25 11.61 17.79
C SER A 272 -5.79 10.22 18.08
N GLN A 273 -5.01 9.20 17.73
CA GLN A 273 -5.38 7.78 17.84
C GLN A 273 -4.17 6.96 18.26
N THR A 274 -4.43 5.78 18.81
CA THR A 274 -3.38 4.81 19.16
C THR A 274 -3.61 3.45 18.51
N LEU A 275 -2.53 2.71 18.28
CA LEU A 275 -2.54 1.37 17.73
C LEU A 275 -1.34 0.57 18.25
N ASP A 276 -1.59 -0.65 18.70
CA ASP A 276 -0.55 -1.50 19.29
C ASP A 276 0.14 -2.33 18.21
N LEU A 277 1.47 -2.24 18.14
CA LEU A 277 2.31 -3.22 17.47
C LEU A 277 2.71 -4.31 18.48
N LYS A 278 2.73 -5.55 18.00
CA LYS A 278 3.01 -6.72 18.84
C LYS A 278 4.13 -7.53 18.22
N ALA A 279 5.14 -7.87 19.01
CA ALA A 279 6.13 -8.89 18.65
C ALA A 279 5.93 -10.11 19.54
N HIS A 280 5.69 -11.26 18.93
CA HIS A 280 5.54 -12.51 19.65
C HIS A 280 6.90 -12.97 20.18
N TRP A 281 6.97 -13.59 21.35
CA TRP A 281 8.25 -13.97 21.98
C TRP A 281 9.16 -14.81 21.06
N SER A 282 8.57 -15.61 20.16
CA SER A 282 9.32 -16.51 19.27
C SER A 282 10.16 -15.81 18.19
N VAL A 283 10.00 -14.49 17.99
CA VAL A 283 10.86 -13.70 17.09
C VAL A 283 11.89 -12.87 17.85
N LEU A 284 11.89 -12.94 19.19
CA LEU A 284 12.78 -12.17 20.05
C LEU A 284 13.96 -13.06 20.50
N PRO A 285 15.21 -12.57 20.40
CA PRO A 285 16.35 -13.24 21.01
C PRO A 285 16.17 -13.40 22.52
N GLU A 286 16.65 -14.50 23.08
CA GLU A 286 16.59 -14.75 24.53
C GLU A 286 17.32 -13.64 25.30
N GLY A 287 16.65 -13.09 26.32
CA GLY A 287 17.22 -12.05 27.18
C GLY A 287 17.37 -10.68 26.53
N VAL A 288 16.77 -10.43 25.36
CA VAL A 288 16.85 -9.12 24.70
C VAL A 288 16.21 -8.02 25.56
N THR A 289 16.94 -6.92 25.77
CA THR A 289 16.46 -5.76 26.54
C THR A 289 16.33 -4.50 25.70
N ASN A 290 17.22 -4.31 24.73
CA ASN A 290 17.28 -3.13 23.89
C ASN A 290 17.00 -3.51 22.44
N MET A 291 16.09 -2.78 21.80
CA MET A 291 15.64 -3.02 20.44
C MET A 291 15.32 -1.68 19.76
N ARG A 292 15.03 -1.72 18.46
CA ARG A 292 14.65 -0.53 17.70
C ARG A 292 13.57 -0.85 16.68
N LEU A 293 12.63 0.06 16.51
CA LEU A 293 11.66 0.03 15.42
C LEU A 293 12.08 1.01 14.33
N SER A 294 11.99 0.60 13.06
CA SER A 294 12.14 1.48 11.90
C SER A 294 11.32 1.02 10.70
N ASP A 295 11.49 1.67 9.55
CA ASP A 295 10.85 1.33 8.28
C ASP A 295 9.32 1.38 8.35
N PHE A 296 8.82 2.44 8.99
CA PHE A 296 7.40 2.63 9.24
C PHE A 296 6.61 2.76 7.95
N VAL A 297 5.50 2.03 7.84
CA VAL A 297 4.53 2.22 6.77
C VAL A 297 3.12 2.35 7.33
N ILE A 298 2.54 3.52 7.14
CA ILE A 298 1.17 3.84 7.55
C ILE A 298 0.30 3.84 6.31
N GLU A 299 -0.62 2.90 6.20
CA GLU A 299 -1.52 2.78 5.06
C GLU A 299 -2.98 2.83 5.51
N ARG A 300 -3.74 3.82 5.02
CA ARG A 300 -5.20 3.74 5.01
C ARG A 300 -5.59 2.85 3.84
N MET A 301 -6.09 1.66 4.17
CA MET A 301 -6.53 0.67 3.20
C MET A 301 -7.70 1.21 2.37
N SER A 302 -7.84 0.71 1.14
CA SER A 302 -8.99 1.01 0.29
C SER A 302 -10.29 0.64 1.03
N PRO A 303 -11.21 1.59 1.27
CA PRO A 303 -12.43 1.31 2.01
C PRO A 303 -13.53 0.66 1.15
N SER A 304 -13.43 0.75 -0.17
CA SER A 304 -14.39 0.19 -1.12
C SER A 304 -13.76 0.04 -2.51
N PRO A 305 -14.30 -0.84 -3.37
CA PRO A 305 -13.89 -0.92 -4.77
C PRO A 305 -13.97 0.44 -5.45
N GLY A 306 -12.88 0.87 -6.09
CA GLY A 306 -12.77 2.16 -6.79
C GLY A 306 -12.21 3.31 -5.94
N GLU A 307 -12.21 3.22 -4.61
CA GLU A 307 -11.46 4.17 -3.77
C GLU A 307 -10.04 3.67 -3.54
N LEU A 308 -9.05 4.51 -3.83
CA LEU A 308 -7.65 4.13 -3.72
C LEU A 308 -7.18 4.14 -2.25
N ASN A 309 -6.20 3.31 -1.93
CA ASN A 309 -5.47 3.41 -0.67
C ASN A 309 -4.68 4.73 -0.60
N SER A 310 -4.29 5.12 0.61
CA SER A 310 -3.46 6.32 0.82
C SER A 310 -2.46 6.09 1.94
N PHE A 311 -1.29 6.69 1.82
CA PHE A 311 -0.19 6.50 2.77
C PHE A 311 -0.06 7.70 3.72
N GLY A 312 0.45 7.43 4.91
CA GLY A 312 0.82 8.43 5.89
C GLY A 312 2.32 8.73 5.85
N ASN A 313 2.73 9.69 6.66
CA ASN A 313 4.12 10.05 6.90
C ASN A 313 4.48 9.81 8.39
N THR A 314 5.71 10.14 8.77
CA THR A 314 6.19 10.01 10.14
C THR A 314 7.06 11.20 10.52
N GLU A 315 7.03 11.57 11.81
CA GLU A 315 7.93 12.58 12.40
C GLU A 315 9.24 11.98 12.94
N ILE A 316 9.32 10.64 13.00
CA ILE A 316 10.48 9.89 13.49
C ILE A 316 10.98 8.91 12.43
N THR A 317 12.30 8.70 12.36
CA THR A 317 12.88 7.69 11.48
C THR A 317 13.02 6.33 12.16
N GLU A 318 13.15 6.35 13.49
CA GLU A 318 13.28 5.17 14.33
C GLU A 318 12.78 5.44 15.75
N PHE A 319 12.54 4.37 16.51
CA PHE A 319 12.16 4.44 17.92
C PHE A 319 12.95 3.40 18.71
N GLU A 320 13.65 3.83 19.75
CA GLU A 320 14.41 2.96 20.64
C GLU A 320 13.51 2.36 21.72
N ILE A 321 13.61 1.04 21.89
CA ILE A 321 13.01 0.29 22.99
C ILE A 321 14.14 -0.04 23.95
N THR A 322 13.98 0.33 25.21
CA THR A 322 15.00 0.15 26.26
C THR A 322 14.43 -0.57 27.46
N ASP A 323 15.30 -1.30 28.17
CA ASP A 323 14.98 -2.00 29.42
C ASP A 323 13.76 -2.94 29.33
N PHE A 324 13.58 -3.59 28.17
CA PHE A 324 12.48 -4.53 27.98
C PHE A 324 12.64 -5.79 28.86
N ALA A 325 11.61 -6.11 29.63
CA ALA A 325 11.61 -7.25 30.55
C ALA A 325 11.24 -8.57 29.86
N TYR A 326 12.16 -9.12 29.05
CA TYR A 326 11.96 -10.37 28.29
C TYR A 326 11.44 -11.54 29.15
N ASP A 327 12.00 -11.72 30.35
CA ASP A 327 11.68 -12.84 31.25
C ASP A 327 10.23 -12.82 31.78
N SER A 328 9.49 -11.73 31.56
CA SER A 328 8.07 -11.63 31.90
C SER A 328 7.14 -12.16 30.80
N LEU A 329 7.67 -12.59 29.65
CA LEU A 329 6.89 -13.15 28.55
C LEU A 329 6.48 -14.61 28.79
N GLN A 330 5.27 -14.97 28.38
CA GLN A 330 4.82 -16.35 28.30
C GLN A 330 5.33 -16.99 27.00
N GLN A 331 6.19 -17.99 27.12
CA GLN A 331 6.80 -18.65 25.95
C GLN A 331 5.92 -19.77 25.38
N LEU A 332 4.66 -19.46 25.07
CA LEU A 332 3.72 -20.40 24.46
C LEU A 332 3.85 -20.36 22.93
N PRO A 333 4.06 -21.50 22.24
CA PRO A 333 4.13 -21.52 20.78
C PRO A 333 2.83 -21.03 20.14
N TYR A 334 2.95 -20.25 19.07
CA TYR A 334 1.80 -19.81 18.30
C TYR A 334 1.00 -20.99 17.75
N GLN A 335 -0.33 -20.88 17.83
CA GLN A 335 -1.25 -21.86 17.28
C GLN A 335 -2.05 -21.23 16.15
N ALA A 336 -1.84 -21.74 14.93
CA ALA A 336 -2.60 -21.30 13.76
C ALA A 336 -4.11 -21.50 13.99
N ASN A 337 -4.90 -20.51 13.60
CA ASN A 337 -6.35 -20.54 13.69
C ASN A 337 -6.98 -21.42 12.60
N GLU A 338 -8.30 -21.62 12.67
CA GLU A 338 -9.03 -22.48 11.74
C GLU A 338 -8.89 -22.02 10.28
N GLN A 339 -8.97 -20.71 10.02
CA GLN A 339 -8.86 -20.15 8.67
C GLN A 339 -7.46 -20.37 8.08
N GLU A 340 -6.42 -20.23 8.88
CA GLU A 340 -5.03 -20.49 8.50
C GLU A 340 -4.81 -21.98 8.19
N ARG A 341 -5.37 -22.88 9.00
CA ARG A 341 -5.31 -24.33 8.76
C ARG A 341 -6.03 -24.71 7.47
N MET A 342 -7.24 -24.21 7.25
CA MET A 342 -7.99 -24.45 6.01
C MET A 342 -7.26 -23.93 4.77
N SER A 343 -6.60 -22.77 4.87
CA SER A 343 -5.80 -22.22 3.77
C SER A 343 -4.60 -23.12 3.45
N LEU A 344 -3.94 -23.67 4.47
CA LEU A 344 -2.85 -24.62 4.27
C LEU A 344 -3.34 -25.92 3.64
N GLU A 345 -4.48 -26.46 4.09
CA GLU A 345 -5.09 -27.66 3.53
C GLU A 345 -5.46 -27.48 2.06
N PHE A 346 -6.03 -26.33 1.69
CA PHE A 346 -6.33 -25.99 0.31
C PHE A 346 -5.07 -25.97 -0.56
N LEU A 347 -3.99 -25.30 -0.12
CA LEU A 347 -2.72 -25.26 -0.85
C LEU A 347 -2.09 -26.65 -1.03
N LYS A 348 -2.18 -27.50 0.01
CA LYS A 348 -1.74 -28.90 -0.07
C LYS A 348 -2.61 -29.72 -1.03
N GLY A 349 -3.92 -29.46 -1.08
CA GLY A 349 -4.83 -30.08 -2.04
C GLY A 349 -4.41 -29.79 -3.48
N LEU A 350 -4.11 -28.53 -3.80
CA LEU A 350 -3.62 -28.13 -5.13
C LEU A 350 -2.31 -28.81 -5.52
N ALA A 351 -1.41 -29.05 -4.56
CA ALA A 351 -0.16 -29.78 -4.80
C ALA A 351 -0.39 -31.27 -5.10
N ASN A 352 -1.43 -31.87 -4.51
CA ASN A 352 -1.72 -33.30 -4.63
C ASN A 352 -2.60 -33.65 -5.84
N GLU A 353 -3.46 -32.73 -6.30
CA GLU A 353 -4.38 -32.98 -7.43
C GLU A 353 -3.73 -32.96 -8.82
N GLY A 354 -2.52 -32.37 -8.96
CA GLY A 354 -1.77 -32.32 -10.23
C GLY A 354 -0.65 -33.37 -10.38
N GLY A 355 -0.64 -34.39 -9.51
CA GLY A 355 0.35 -35.48 -9.44
C GLY A 355 0.04 -36.72 -10.28
#